data_AF-A0A8J7YQM0-F1
#
_entry.id   AF-A0A8J7YQM0-F1
#
_cell.length_a   1.000
_cell.length_b   1.000
_cell.length_c   1.000
_cell.angle_alpha   90.00
_cell.angle_beta   90.00
_cell.angle_gamma   90.00
#
_symmetry.space_group_name_H-M   'P 1'
#
loop_
_entity.id
_entity.type
_entity.pdbx_description
1 polymer ?
#
loop_
_entity_poly.entity_id
_entity_poly.type
_entity_poly.pdbx_seq_one_letter_code
_entity_poly.pdbx_strand_id
1 'polypeptide(L)'
;MPGILSSTRSSGSAQFKHNQVRPALKFRNADERVWHVKRRISSYLGAIWIADALLQIQPVMFTEDLVSSVIQTNKALLPSVLTPYFESAARYISQDPQAWNVIFAILQFLIGSLLLSSSHLPVKLCLCISIPWSLAVWFEGEGLGGIFAGGLSVLSGFPGAALLYVVVSVMLLLPDHFWLSTDRFSPVRDAPSVFWFPAAIQQSLPSFWAPVADSAQIINNASYPPPMAYAVSDVALVFAHFGWIANAFLVAAMLSISFGTYGEHSVIYAYYPLFALTLFIWIFVEGIGGIFTGIATDLNTGPLILLLSLPSFSHARNRRRTLLSGCITSHAG
;
A
#
# COMPACT_ATOMS: atom_id res chain seq x y z
N MET A 1 21.62 -62.25 63.21
CA MET A 1 20.52 -62.95 62.52
C MET A 1 19.57 -61.93 61.91
N PRO A 2 18.90 -62.23 60.78
CA PRO A 2 18.60 -61.28 59.69
C PRO A 2 17.12 -60.83 59.57
N GLY A 3 16.88 -59.83 58.70
CA GLY A 3 15.61 -59.61 57.95
C GLY A 3 14.58 -58.68 58.63
N ILE A 4 13.69 -57.94 57.94
CA ILE A 4 13.15 -57.98 56.56
C ILE A 4 12.63 -56.57 56.21
N LEU A 5 12.84 -56.12 54.97
CA LEU A 5 12.21 -54.95 54.33
C LEU A 5 10.86 -55.33 53.71
N SER A 6 9.81 -54.52 53.91
CA SER A 6 8.56 -54.58 53.14
C SER A 6 8.32 -53.28 52.38
N SER A 7 7.97 -53.44 51.10
CA SER A 7 7.77 -52.44 50.06
C SER A 7 6.49 -51.60 50.19
N THR A 8 6.57 -50.34 49.79
CA THR A 8 5.43 -49.59 49.24
C THR A 8 5.85 -48.92 47.93
N ARG A 9 5.27 -49.37 46.81
CA ARG A 9 5.27 -48.65 45.52
C ARG A 9 4.26 -47.51 45.60
N SER A 10 4.66 -46.29 45.26
CA SER A 10 3.74 -45.24 44.84
C SER A 10 4.07 -44.82 43.41
N SER A 11 3.03 -44.82 42.57
CA SER A 11 2.99 -44.38 41.20
C SER A 11 2.96 -42.85 41.11
N GLY A 12 3.86 -42.26 40.32
CA GLY A 12 3.84 -40.83 40.04
C GLY A 12 4.57 -40.49 38.74
N SER A 13 3.95 -40.72 37.59
CA SER A 13 4.54 -40.37 36.28
C SER A 13 3.52 -39.95 35.21
N ALA A 14 2.43 -39.27 35.60
CA ALA A 14 1.37 -38.87 34.66
C ALA A 14 1.07 -37.35 34.63
N GLN A 15 2.01 -36.47 35.02
CA GLN A 15 1.75 -35.03 35.06
C GLN A 15 2.69 -34.16 34.21
N PHE A 16 3.74 -34.72 33.61
CA PHE A 16 4.76 -33.93 32.89
C PHE A 16 4.54 -33.73 31.38
N LYS A 17 3.53 -34.35 30.75
CA LYS A 17 3.33 -34.27 29.28
C LYS A 17 2.33 -33.21 28.80
N HIS A 18 1.54 -32.58 29.67
CA HIS A 18 0.44 -31.73 29.21
C HIS A 18 0.81 -30.25 28.91
N ASN A 19 1.97 -29.77 29.37
CA ASN A 19 2.38 -28.37 29.22
C ASN A 19 3.36 -28.08 28.07
N GLN A 20 4.00 -29.09 27.48
CA GLN A 20 4.92 -28.87 26.34
C GLN A 20 4.26 -28.89 24.95
N VAL A 21 3.03 -29.41 24.84
CA VAL A 21 2.29 -29.43 23.57
C VAL A 21 1.66 -28.06 23.25
N ARG A 22 1.32 -27.28 24.29
CA ARG A 22 0.66 -25.97 24.15
C ARG A 22 1.52 -24.89 23.47
N PRO A 23 2.82 -24.73 23.76
CA PRO A 23 3.68 -23.76 23.07
C PRO A 23 3.81 -24.07 21.58
N ALA A 24 4.09 -25.33 21.21
CA ALA A 24 4.32 -25.74 19.82
C ALA A 24 3.10 -25.50 18.91
N LEU A 25 1.89 -25.77 19.40
CA LEU A 25 0.65 -25.45 18.68
C LEU A 25 0.45 -23.94 18.50
N LYS A 26 0.82 -23.12 19.50
CA LYS A 26 0.65 -21.66 19.45
C LYS A 26 1.60 -21.01 18.43
N PHE A 27 2.83 -21.50 18.32
CA PHE A 27 3.81 -21.05 17.31
C PHE A 27 3.37 -21.43 15.90
N ARG A 28 2.96 -22.69 15.68
CA ARG A 28 2.49 -23.15 14.37
C ARG A 28 1.28 -22.33 13.86
N ASN A 29 0.35 -21.98 14.75
CA ASN A 29 -0.80 -21.13 14.41
C ASN A 29 -0.41 -19.66 14.12
N ALA A 30 0.72 -19.17 14.65
CA ALA A 30 1.22 -17.83 14.35
C ALA A 30 1.86 -17.78 12.96
N ASP A 31 2.70 -18.77 12.64
CA ASP A 31 3.36 -18.89 11.34
C ASP A 31 2.35 -19.09 10.20
N GLU A 32 1.34 -19.95 10.40
CA GLU A 32 0.25 -20.13 9.43
C GLU A 32 -0.53 -18.82 9.18
N ARG A 33 -0.77 -18.02 10.22
CA ARG A 33 -1.46 -16.72 10.09
C ARG A 33 -0.64 -15.70 9.30
N VAL A 34 0.66 -15.59 9.59
CA VAL A 34 1.56 -14.69 8.86
C VAL A 34 1.61 -15.10 7.39
N TRP A 35 1.75 -16.40 7.13
CA TRP A 35 1.74 -16.95 5.78
C TRP A 35 0.47 -16.58 5.02
N HIS A 36 -0.72 -16.77 5.62
CA HIS A 36 -1.99 -16.42 4.97
C HIS A 36 -2.12 -14.93 4.66
N VAL A 37 -1.67 -14.05 5.56
CA VAL A 37 -1.73 -12.59 5.33
C VAL A 37 -0.74 -12.18 4.24
N LYS A 38 0.52 -12.63 4.31
CA LYS A 38 1.52 -12.39 3.27
C LYS A 38 1.01 -12.88 1.92
N ARG A 39 0.48 -14.11 1.85
CA ARG A 39 -0.04 -14.70 0.62
C ARG A 39 -1.17 -13.88 0.00
N ARG A 40 -2.10 -13.37 0.81
CA ARG A 40 -3.18 -12.48 0.34
C ARG A 40 -2.63 -11.18 -0.21
N ILE A 41 -1.70 -10.55 0.52
CA ILE A 41 -1.07 -9.30 0.09
C ILE A 41 -0.29 -9.51 -1.22
N SER A 42 0.51 -10.58 -1.33
CA SER A 42 1.20 -10.93 -2.58
C SER A 42 0.23 -11.18 -3.73
N SER A 43 -0.92 -11.80 -3.46
CA SER A 43 -1.92 -12.06 -4.51
C SER A 43 -2.57 -10.78 -5.01
N TYR A 44 -2.93 -9.87 -4.10
CA TYR A 44 -3.45 -8.55 -4.49
C TYR A 44 -2.39 -7.73 -5.20
N LEU A 45 -1.15 -7.69 -4.70
CA LEU A 45 -0.04 -7.02 -5.38
C LEU A 45 0.15 -7.57 -6.81
N GLY A 46 0.07 -8.90 -6.97
CA GLY A 46 0.17 -9.53 -8.28
C GLY A 46 -0.98 -9.16 -9.22
N ALA A 47 -2.19 -9.02 -8.69
CA ALA A 47 -3.34 -8.56 -9.47
C ALA A 47 -3.18 -7.10 -9.92
N ILE A 48 -2.62 -6.21 -9.07
CA ILE A 48 -2.35 -4.82 -9.45
C ILE A 48 -1.25 -4.77 -10.53
N TRP A 49 -0.17 -5.54 -10.41
CA TRP A 49 0.84 -5.67 -11.48
C TRP A 49 0.27 -6.14 -12.82
N ILE A 50 -0.69 -7.08 -12.80
CA ILE A 50 -1.37 -7.52 -14.03
C ILE A 50 -2.25 -6.40 -14.59
N ALA A 51 -2.92 -5.63 -13.73
CA ALA A 51 -3.70 -4.47 -14.17
C ALA A 51 -2.78 -3.44 -14.84
N ASP A 52 -1.63 -3.12 -14.25
CA ASP A 52 -0.63 -2.21 -14.84
C ASP A 52 -0.16 -2.74 -16.20
N ALA A 53 0.12 -4.05 -16.31
CA ALA A 53 0.50 -4.67 -17.58
C ALA A 53 -0.59 -4.52 -18.66
N LEU A 54 -1.87 -4.60 -18.28
CA LEU A 54 -2.99 -4.36 -19.20
C LEU A 54 -3.10 -2.90 -19.59
N LEU A 55 -2.79 -1.98 -18.68
CA LEU A 55 -2.73 -0.54 -18.98
C LEU A 55 -1.61 -0.22 -19.97
N GLN A 56 -0.46 -0.92 -19.90
CA GLN A 56 0.59 -0.78 -20.90
C GLN A 56 0.13 -1.19 -22.31
N ILE A 57 -0.91 -2.02 -22.45
CA ILE A 57 -1.42 -2.47 -23.77
C ILE A 57 -2.34 -1.41 -24.43
N GLN A 58 -2.56 -0.26 -23.80
CA GLN A 58 -3.31 0.84 -24.43
C GLN A 58 -2.65 1.28 -25.75
N PRO A 59 -3.42 1.50 -26.85
CA PRO A 59 -2.84 1.80 -28.16
C PRO A 59 -1.90 3.01 -28.18
N VAL A 60 -2.18 4.04 -27.39
CA VAL A 60 -1.38 5.28 -27.31
C VAL A 60 0.00 5.01 -26.70
N MET A 61 0.13 4.02 -25.81
CA MET A 61 1.40 3.63 -25.18
C MET A 61 2.41 3.01 -26.16
N PHE A 62 1.98 2.65 -27.37
CA PHE A 62 2.84 2.18 -28.46
C PHE A 62 3.28 3.31 -29.41
N THR A 63 3.12 4.57 -29.00
CA THR A 63 3.49 5.75 -29.78
C THR A 63 4.51 6.60 -29.03
N GLU A 64 4.99 7.69 -29.66
CA GLU A 64 5.83 8.68 -29.00
C GLU A 64 5.17 9.34 -27.78
N ASP A 65 3.85 9.22 -27.64
CA ASP A 65 3.12 9.76 -26.48
C ASP A 65 3.52 9.08 -25.16
N LEU A 66 4.01 7.84 -25.20
CA LEU A 66 4.66 7.22 -24.04
C LEU A 66 5.83 8.07 -23.55
N VAL A 67 6.66 8.55 -24.48
CA VAL A 67 7.85 9.34 -24.12
C VAL A 67 7.45 10.78 -23.80
N SER A 68 6.63 11.40 -24.63
CA SER A 68 6.30 12.82 -24.50
C SER A 68 5.40 13.10 -23.29
N SER A 69 4.39 12.26 -23.04
CA SER A 69 3.32 12.52 -22.07
C SER A 69 3.55 11.86 -20.72
N VAL A 70 4.24 10.70 -20.67
CA VAL A 70 4.54 10.02 -19.40
C VAL A 70 5.93 10.42 -18.89
N ILE A 71 6.95 10.29 -19.73
CA ILE A 71 8.34 10.51 -19.30
C ILE A 71 8.63 12.02 -19.30
N GLN A 72 8.60 12.68 -20.45
CA GLN A 72 9.07 14.07 -20.58
C GLN A 72 8.24 15.10 -19.81
N THR A 73 6.95 14.87 -19.56
CA THR A 73 6.11 15.75 -18.72
C THR A 73 6.74 15.98 -17.34
N ASN A 74 7.30 14.93 -16.73
CA ASN A 74 7.87 15.01 -15.39
C ASN A 74 9.25 15.70 -15.35
N LYS A 75 9.94 15.80 -16.50
CA LYS A 75 11.26 16.43 -16.61
C LYS A 75 11.25 17.88 -16.11
N ALA A 76 10.20 18.64 -16.42
CA ALA A 76 10.11 20.06 -16.09
C ALA A 76 10.10 20.32 -14.57
N LEU A 77 9.80 19.29 -13.78
CA LEU A 77 9.70 19.35 -12.32
C LEU A 77 11.01 18.97 -11.64
N LEU A 78 12.01 18.47 -12.38
CA LEU A 78 13.26 17.96 -11.83
C LEU A 78 14.37 19.03 -11.73
N PRO A 79 15.23 18.98 -10.69
CA PRO A 79 16.47 19.75 -10.66
C PRO A 79 17.38 19.44 -11.86
N SER A 80 18.08 20.45 -12.37
CA SER A 80 18.94 20.34 -13.56
C SER A 80 20.03 19.26 -13.47
N VAL A 81 20.45 18.92 -12.24
CA VAL A 81 21.43 17.85 -11.98
C VAL A 81 20.90 16.47 -12.34
N LEU A 82 19.58 16.25 -12.22
CA LEU A 82 18.94 14.96 -12.51
C LEU A 82 18.52 14.83 -13.97
N THR A 83 18.39 15.95 -14.69
CA THR A 83 17.93 15.99 -16.08
C THR A 83 18.72 15.09 -17.05
N PRO A 84 20.07 14.98 -17.01
CA PRO A 84 20.80 14.13 -17.95
C PRO A 84 20.50 12.64 -17.80
N TYR A 85 20.22 12.19 -16.58
CA TYR A 85 19.88 10.79 -16.30
C TYR A 85 18.52 10.45 -16.88
N PHE A 86 17.54 11.32 -16.62
CA PHE A 86 16.18 11.23 -17.11
C PHE A 86 16.10 11.27 -18.65
N GLU A 87 16.86 12.17 -19.27
CA GLU A 87 16.94 12.27 -20.74
C GLU A 87 17.59 11.04 -21.39
N SER A 88 18.46 10.34 -20.66
CA SER A 88 19.11 9.15 -21.20
C SER A 88 18.11 8.01 -21.40
N ALA A 89 17.24 7.75 -20.42
CA ALA A 89 16.17 6.76 -20.55
C ALA A 89 15.18 7.13 -21.64
N ALA A 90 14.71 8.38 -21.65
CA ALA A 90 13.80 8.89 -22.68
C ALA A 90 14.35 8.69 -24.10
N ARG A 91 15.66 8.91 -24.30
CA ARG A 91 16.33 8.75 -25.59
C ARG A 91 16.40 7.29 -26.06
N TYR A 92 16.60 6.33 -25.15
CA TYR A 92 16.58 4.92 -25.52
C TYR A 92 15.17 4.44 -25.85
N ILE A 93 14.17 4.90 -25.08
CA ILE A 93 12.78 4.52 -25.28
C ILE A 93 12.25 5.12 -26.59
N SER A 94 12.59 6.37 -26.91
CA SER A 94 12.17 7.05 -28.15
C SER A 94 12.76 6.47 -29.44
N GLN A 95 13.73 5.56 -29.37
CA GLN A 95 14.24 4.89 -30.57
C GLN A 95 13.25 3.84 -31.09
N ASP A 96 12.54 3.18 -30.18
CA ASP A 96 11.49 2.21 -30.49
C ASP A 96 10.51 2.10 -29.31
N PRO A 97 9.59 3.08 -29.15
CA PRO A 97 8.63 3.08 -28.05
C PRO A 97 7.79 1.80 -28.00
N GLN A 98 7.52 1.21 -29.17
CA GLN A 98 6.72 -0.01 -29.30
C GLN A 98 7.42 -1.20 -28.65
N ALA A 99 8.67 -1.46 -29.03
CA ALA A 99 9.43 -2.58 -28.49
C ALA A 99 9.63 -2.42 -26.97
N TRP A 100 9.94 -1.22 -26.49
CA TRP A 100 10.08 -0.95 -25.06
C TRP A 100 8.78 -1.16 -24.30
N ASN A 101 7.67 -0.66 -24.81
CA ASN A 101 6.38 -0.84 -24.16
C ASN A 101 5.94 -2.31 -24.11
N VAL A 102 6.25 -3.12 -25.14
CA VAL A 102 6.07 -4.58 -25.09
C VAL A 102 6.89 -5.19 -23.94
N ILE A 103 8.15 -4.80 -23.78
CA ILE A 103 9.00 -5.27 -22.67
C ILE A 103 8.40 -4.89 -21.33
N PHE A 104 7.90 -3.66 -21.18
CA PHE A 104 7.28 -3.17 -19.95
C PHE A 104 6.03 -4.00 -19.61
N ALA A 105 5.12 -4.18 -20.57
CA ALA A 105 3.91 -4.99 -20.40
C ALA A 105 4.23 -6.45 -20.02
N ILE A 106 5.18 -7.09 -20.71
CA ILE A 106 5.59 -8.47 -20.43
C ILE A 106 6.21 -8.58 -19.02
N LEU A 107 7.11 -7.67 -18.67
CA LEU A 107 7.77 -7.69 -17.36
C LEU A 107 6.74 -7.57 -16.22
N GLN A 108 5.84 -6.60 -16.33
CA GLN A 108 4.77 -6.38 -15.34
C GLN A 108 3.83 -7.59 -15.24
N PHE A 109 3.43 -8.16 -16.38
CA PHE A 109 2.59 -9.35 -16.42
C PHE A 109 3.27 -10.57 -15.78
N LEU A 110 4.57 -10.77 -16.03
CA LEU A 110 5.34 -11.87 -15.44
C LEU A 110 5.50 -11.70 -13.93
N ILE A 111 5.82 -10.49 -13.46
CA ILE A 111 5.88 -10.17 -12.02
C ILE A 111 4.53 -10.50 -11.38
N GLY A 112 3.44 -9.99 -11.94
CA GLY A 112 2.11 -10.20 -11.40
C GLY A 112 1.68 -11.67 -11.37
N SER A 113 1.91 -12.39 -12.47
CA SER A 113 1.57 -13.83 -12.60
C SER A 113 2.35 -14.70 -11.61
N LEU A 114 3.63 -14.41 -11.39
CA LEU A 114 4.46 -15.18 -10.46
C LEU A 114 4.14 -14.84 -9.00
N LEU A 115 3.71 -13.62 -8.70
CA LEU A 115 3.15 -13.27 -7.38
C LEU A 115 1.84 -14.01 -7.09
N LEU A 116 1.05 -14.34 -8.12
CA LEU A 116 -0.13 -15.22 -8.00
C LEU A 116 0.22 -16.70 -7.83
N SER A 117 1.49 -17.12 -7.98
CA SER A 117 1.87 -18.53 -7.81
C SER A 117 1.83 -19.00 -6.35
N SER A 118 1.50 -20.27 -6.11
CA SER A 118 1.50 -20.85 -4.76
C SER A 118 2.90 -21.11 -4.18
N SER A 119 3.94 -20.93 -4.99
CA SER A 119 5.31 -21.32 -4.67
C SER A 119 6.09 -20.17 -4.03
N HIS A 120 6.76 -20.45 -2.91
CA HIS A 120 7.50 -19.42 -2.16
C HIS A 120 8.69 -18.83 -2.92
N LEU A 121 9.47 -19.66 -3.62
CA LEU A 121 10.68 -19.21 -4.32
C LEU A 121 10.38 -18.25 -5.49
N PRO A 122 9.45 -18.56 -6.42
CA PRO A 122 9.06 -17.61 -7.47
C PRO A 122 8.54 -16.28 -6.92
N VAL A 123 7.68 -16.31 -5.90
CA VAL A 123 7.18 -15.09 -5.24
C VAL A 123 8.34 -14.24 -4.71
N LYS A 124 9.29 -14.85 -4.01
CA LYS A 124 10.45 -14.14 -3.46
C LYS A 124 11.32 -13.51 -4.56
N LEU A 125 11.60 -14.25 -5.64
CA LEU A 125 12.39 -13.73 -6.76
C LEU A 125 11.68 -12.55 -7.43
N CYS A 126 10.36 -12.65 -7.64
CA CYS A 126 9.59 -11.57 -8.24
C CYS A 126 9.49 -10.33 -7.36
N LEU A 127 9.42 -10.48 -6.04
CA LEU A 127 9.51 -9.34 -5.13
C LEU A 127 10.89 -8.66 -5.21
N CYS A 128 11.97 -9.43 -5.37
CA CYS A 128 13.31 -8.85 -5.57
C CYS A 128 13.45 -8.15 -6.92
N ILE A 129 12.75 -8.61 -7.97
CA ILE A 129 12.75 -7.99 -9.30
C ILE A 129 11.81 -6.78 -9.35
N SER A 130 10.67 -6.82 -8.66
CA SER A 130 9.69 -5.73 -8.65
C SER A 130 10.25 -4.47 -8.00
N ILE A 131 11.14 -4.59 -7.01
CA ILE A 131 11.77 -3.44 -6.33
C ILE A 131 12.57 -2.55 -7.31
N PRO A 132 13.63 -3.03 -7.99
CA PRO A 132 14.39 -2.20 -8.91
C PRO A 132 13.55 -1.71 -10.09
N TRP A 133 12.60 -2.53 -10.58
CA TRP A 133 11.68 -2.11 -11.62
C TRP A 133 10.78 -0.94 -11.18
N SER A 134 10.18 -1.04 -9.99
CA SER A 134 9.35 0.02 -9.43
C SER A 134 10.17 1.27 -9.12
N LEU A 135 11.43 1.14 -8.70
CA LEU A 135 12.31 2.31 -8.53
C LEU A 135 12.62 3.01 -9.86
N ALA A 136 12.78 2.26 -10.95
CA ALA A 136 12.96 2.84 -12.27
C ALA A 136 11.70 3.58 -12.74
N VAL A 137 10.50 2.99 -12.55
CA VAL A 137 9.22 3.65 -12.83
C VAL A 137 9.03 4.88 -11.94
N TRP A 138 9.35 4.79 -10.66
CA TRP A 138 9.24 5.91 -9.73
C TRP A 138 10.14 7.09 -10.15
N PHE A 139 11.36 6.79 -10.62
CA PHE A 139 12.29 7.81 -11.10
C PHE A 139 11.86 8.41 -12.44
N GLU A 140 11.66 7.58 -13.47
CA GLU A 140 11.43 8.01 -14.86
C GLU A 140 9.94 8.28 -15.18
N GLY A 141 9.04 7.43 -14.71
CA GLY A 141 7.61 7.48 -15.02
C GLY A 141 6.81 8.40 -14.09
N GLU A 142 7.22 8.51 -12.82
CA GLU A 142 6.53 9.34 -11.82
C GLU A 142 7.32 10.58 -11.39
N GLY A 143 8.53 10.80 -11.96
CA GLY A 143 9.35 11.97 -11.65
C GLY A 143 9.70 12.10 -10.16
N LEU A 144 10.07 10.98 -9.52
CA LEU A 144 10.30 10.87 -8.08
C LEU A 144 9.04 11.16 -7.24
N GLY A 145 7.86 10.75 -7.73
CA GLY A 145 6.57 11.04 -7.11
C GLY A 145 6.26 12.52 -7.02
N GLY A 146 6.92 13.33 -7.87
CA GLY A 146 6.80 14.78 -7.86
C GLY A 146 7.45 15.45 -6.64
N ILE A 147 8.40 14.85 -5.91
CA ILE A 147 9.05 15.46 -4.71
C ILE A 147 9.52 16.92 -4.94
N PHE A 148 9.94 17.24 -6.16
CA PHE A 148 10.42 18.57 -6.54
C PHE A 148 9.34 19.47 -7.15
N ALA A 149 8.17 18.91 -7.45
CA ALA A 149 6.98 19.66 -7.80
C ALA A 149 6.42 20.30 -6.52
N GLY A 150 6.24 21.62 -6.54
CA GLY A 150 5.59 22.30 -5.42
C GLY A 150 4.19 21.73 -5.16
N GLY A 151 3.76 21.66 -3.89
CA GLY A 151 2.41 21.23 -3.55
C GLY A 151 2.22 19.72 -3.41
N LEU A 152 3.26 18.98 -2.99
CA LEU A 152 3.19 17.56 -2.63
C LEU A 152 1.91 17.27 -1.84
N SER A 153 1.08 16.32 -2.26
CA SER A 153 -0.05 15.85 -1.46
C SER A 153 -0.36 14.39 -1.75
N VAL A 154 -0.85 13.66 -0.74
CA VAL A 154 -1.46 12.33 -0.97
C VAL A 154 -2.65 12.44 -1.94
N LEU A 155 -3.29 13.61 -2.01
CA LEU A 155 -4.35 13.88 -3.00
C LEU A 155 -3.84 13.81 -4.44
N SER A 156 -2.61 14.25 -4.69
CA SER A 156 -1.96 14.21 -6.00
C SER A 156 -1.20 12.91 -6.25
N GLY A 157 -1.42 11.87 -5.43
CA GLY A 157 -0.72 10.60 -5.51
C GLY A 157 0.71 10.60 -4.97
N PHE A 158 1.12 11.59 -4.16
CA PHE A 158 2.39 11.52 -3.44
C PHE A 158 2.38 10.36 -2.43
N PRO A 159 3.44 9.55 -2.29
CA PRO A 159 4.79 9.71 -2.86
C PRO A 159 5.01 8.99 -4.20
N GLY A 160 3.95 8.58 -4.88
CA GLY A 160 3.99 7.79 -6.10
C GLY A 160 3.59 6.33 -5.88
N ALA A 161 2.85 5.75 -6.82
CA ALA A 161 2.39 4.37 -6.73
C ALA A 161 3.58 3.41 -6.79
N ALA A 162 4.54 3.67 -7.67
CA ALA A 162 5.76 2.90 -7.83
C ALA A 162 6.60 2.84 -6.54
N LEU A 163 6.65 3.93 -5.74
CA LEU A 163 7.31 3.85 -4.43
C LEU A 163 6.54 2.98 -3.44
N LEU A 164 5.20 3.03 -3.46
CA LEU A 164 4.39 2.15 -2.61
C LEU A 164 4.53 0.67 -3.02
N TYR A 165 4.72 0.36 -4.30
CA TYR A 165 5.10 -0.99 -4.76
C TYR A 165 6.40 -1.46 -4.10
N VAL A 166 7.42 -0.59 -4.02
CA VAL A 166 8.68 -0.90 -3.31
C VAL A 166 8.41 -1.19 -1.84
N VAL A 167 7.67 -0.30 -1.16
CA VAL A 167 7.37 -0.44 0.27
C VAL A 167 6.64 -1.76 0.56
N VAL A 168 5.59 -2.08 -0.21
CA VAL A 168 4.83 -3.33 -0.04
C VAL A 168 5.71 -4.55 -0.36
N SER A 169 6.55 -4.47 -1.41
CA SER A 169 7.44 -5.57 -1.78
C SER A 169 8.49 -5.86 -0.71
N VAL A 170 9.12 -4.80 -0.17
CA VAL A 170 10.07 -4.90 0.94
C VAL A 170 9.38 -5.45 2.20
N MET A 171 8.19 -4.95 2.52
CA MET A 171 7.39 -5.43 3.65
C MET A 171 7.14 -6.94 3.56
N LEU A 172 6.78 -7.45 2.38
CA LEU A 172 6.56 -8.88 2.13
C LEU A 172 7.85 -9.72 2.28
N LEU A 173 9.00 -9.15 1.97
CA LEU A 173 10.32 -9.78 2.13
C LEU A 173 10.82 -9.79 3.59
N LEU A 174 10.20 -9.00 4.48
CA LEU A 174 10.60 -8.97 5.89
C LEU A 174 10.41 -10.34 6.57
N PRO A 175 11.34 -10.76 7.43
CA PRO A 175 11.18 -11.95 8.27
C PRO A 175 9.91 -11.95 9.12
N ASP A 176 9.39 -13.13 9.45
CA ASP A 176 8.10 -13.28 10.15
C ASP A 176 8.06 -12.65 11.54
N HIS A 177 9.22 -12.47 12.20
CA HIS A 177 9.26 -11.80 13.51
C HIS A 177 8.81 -10.32 13.43
N PHE A 178 8.98 -9.63 12.30
CA PHE A 178 8.45 -8.27 12.11
C PHE A 178 6.91 -8.25 12.03
N TRP A 179 6.33 -9.33 11.51
CA TRP A 179 4.87 -9.51 11.36
C TRP A 179 4.21 -9.92 12.68
N LEU A 180 4.98 -10.53 13.58
CA LEU A 180 4.57 -11.00 14.90
C LEU A 180 4.96 -10.05 16.04
N SER A 181 5.67 -8.96 15.74
CA SER A 181 6.19 -8.05 16.75
C SER A 181 5.06 -7.46 17.61
N THR A 182 5.26 -7.54 18.92
CA THR A 182 4.44 -6.92 19.97
C THR A 182 5.10 -5.66 20.52
N ASP A 183 6.08 -5.13 19.80
CA ASP A 183 6.76 -3.91 20.22
C ASP A 183 5.80 -2.72 20.10
N ARG A 184 6.12 -1.65 20.84
CA ARG A 184 5.37 -0.39 20.78
C ARG A 184 5.21 0.10 19.34
N PHE A 185 6.25 -0.09 18.53
CA PHE A 185 6.23 0.15 17.10
C PHE A 185 6.53 -1.14 16.32
N SER A 186 5.74 -1.43 15.30
CA SER A 186 6.01 -2.50 14.33
C SER A 186 5.89 -1.92 12.92
N PRO A 187 6.92 -2.05 12.06
CA PRO A 187 6.91 -1.47 10.71
C PRO A 187 5.80 -2.05 9.81
N VAL A 188 5.37 -3.30 10.07
CA VAL A 188 4.30 -3.95 9.31
C VAL A 188 2.92 -3.51 9.80
N ARG A 189 2.72 -3.43 11.12
CA ARG A 189 1.44 -3.05 11.73
C ARG A 189 1.17 -1.55 11.61
N ASP A 190 2.19 -0.73 11.80
CA ASP A 190 2.06 0.71 11.93
C ASP A 190 2.31 1.45 10.60
N ALA A 191 2.55 0.69 9.51
CA ALA A 191 2.69 1.22 8.15
C ALA A 191 1.61 2.26 7.74
N PRO A 192 0.29 2.02 7.92
CA PRO A 192 -0.71 3.05 7.60
C PRO A 192 -0.54 4.31 8.46
N SER A 193 -0.20 4.19 9.73
CA SER A 193 0.04 5.36 10.59
C SER A 193 1.25 6.17 10.14
N VAL A 194 2.34 5.47 9.77
CA VAL A 194 3.56 6.08 9.24
C VAL A 194 3.32 6.74 7.88
N PHE A 195 2.37 6.25 7.08
CA PHE A 195 1.96 6.88 5.83
C PHE A 195 1.09 8.14 6.06
N TRP A 196 0.04 8.01 6.88
CA TRP A 196 -0.95 9.08 7.07
C TRP A 196 -0.46 10.24 7.97
N PHE A 197 0.50 10.00 8.86
CA PHE A 197 1.02 11.07 9.74
C PHE A 197 1.79 12.15 8.96
N PRO A 198 2.81 11.83 8.14
CA PRO A 198 3.47 12.80 7.30
C PRO A 198 2.52 13.45 6.29
N ALA A 199 1.56 12.68 5.75
CA ALA A 199 0.52 13.22 4.87
C ALA A 199 -0.30 14.32 5.55
N ALA A 200 -0.70 14.12 6.81
CA ALA A 200 -1.40 15.14 7.59
C ALA A 200 -0.55 16.39 7.84
N ILE A 201 0.74 16.21 8.17
CA ILE A 201 1.67 17.34 8.36
C ILE A 201 1.79 18.14 7.06
N GLN A 202 1.97 17.46 5.94
CA GLN A 202 2.09 18.05 4.62
C GLN A 202 0.82 18.80 4.22
N GLN A 203 -0.35 18.19 4.39
CA GLN A 203 -1.66 18.82 4.11
C GLN A 203 -1.96 20.01 5.05
N SER A 204 -1.31 20.06 6.23
CA SER A 204 -1.44 21.20 7.15
C SER A 204 -0.61 22.42 6.75
N LEU A 205 0.28 22.32 5.76
CA LEU A 205 1.14 23.42 5.33
C LEU A 205 0.32 24.58 4.75
N PRO A 206 0.81 25.84 4.87
CA PRO A 206 0.06 27.04 4.44
C PRO A 206 -0.45 27.02 2.99
N SER A 207 0.25 26.34 2.08
CA SER A 207 -0.12 26.24 0.67
C SER A 207 -1.49 25.58 0.43
N PHE A 208 -1.93 24.69 1.32
CA PHE A 208 -3.19 23.95 1.18
C PHE A 208 -4.40 24.68 1.77
N TRP A 209 -4.19 25.80 2.45
CA TRP A 209 -5.27 26.62 3.01
C TRP A 209 -5.76 27.70 2.05
N ALA A 210 -5.16 27.80 0.86
CA ALA A 210 -5.61 28.69 -0.20
C ALA A 210 -6.93 28.18 -0.84
N PRO A 211 -7.87 29.07 -1.26
CA PRO A 211 -9.23 28.66 -1.61
C PRO A 211 -9.39 27.64 -2.75
N VAL A 212 -8.39 27.48 -3.63
CA VAL A 212 -8.53 26.68 -4.88
C VAL A 212 -7.44 25.61 -5.03
N ALA A 213 -6.55 25.44 -4.05
CA ALA A 213 -5.39 24.54 -4.18
C ALA A 213 -5.80 23.08 -4.49
N ASP A 214 -6.70 22.52 -3.68
CA ASP A 214 -7.19 21.14 -3.86
C ASP A 214 -8.19 21.02 -5.03
N SER A 215 -8.99 22.07 -5.31
CA SER A 215 -9.92 22.09 -6.44
C SER A 215 -9.20 21.97 -7.77
N ALA A 216 -8.07 22.66 -7.94
CA ALA A 216 -7.23 22.54 -9.13
C ALA A 216 -6.65 21.13 -9.29
N GLN A 217 -6.22 20.49 -8.18
CA GLN A 217 -5.73 19.10 -8.22
C GLN A 217 -6.83 18.14 -8.68
N ILE A 218 -8.05 18.28 -8.17
CA ILE A 218 -9.19 17.45 -8.55
C ILE A 218 -9.46 17.55 -10.06
N ILE A 219 -9.57 18.77 -10.60
CA ILE A 219 -9.88 18.97 -12.02
C ILE A 219 -8.76 18.47 -12.94
N ASN A 220 -7.49 18.69 -12.56
CA ASN A 220 -6.36 18.34 -13.41
C ASN A 220 -6.05 16.85 -13.41
N ASN A 221 -6.27 16.16 -12.29
CA ASN A 221 -5.84 14.76 -12.12
C ASN A 221 -6.97 13.77 -12.49
N ALA A 222 -8.24 14.12 -12.25
CA ALA A 222 -9.37 13.22 -12.45
C ALA A 222 -10.05 13.41 -13.81
N SER A 223 -9.45 12.86 -14.86
CA SER A 223 -10.01 12.88 -16.23
C SER A 223 -10.97 11.72 -16.48
N TYR A 224 -12.26 12.03 -16.64
CA TYR A 224 -13.32 11.04 -16.91
C TYR A 224 -14.19 11.42 -18.11
N PRO A 225 -14.79 10.44 -18.81
CA PRO A 225 -15.93 10.70 -19.68
C PRO A 225 -17.19 11.05 -18.85
N PRO A 226 -18.15 11.79 -19.41
CA PRO A 226 -19.48 11.94 -18.82
C PRO A 226 -20.15 10.57 -18.60
N PRO A 227 -20.94 10.39 -17.52
CA PRO A 227 -21.37 11.40 -16.56
C PRO A 227 -20.42 11.63 -15.39
N MET A 228 -19.37 10.80 -15.21
CA MET A 228 -18.48 10.88 -14.05
C MET A 228 -17.70 12.21 -14.01
N ALA A 229 -17.40 12.79 -15.18
CA ALA A 229 -16.84 14.13 -15.30
C ALA A 229 -17.64 15.21 -14.54
N TYR A 230 -18.98 15.10 -14.54
CA TYR A 230 -19.84 16.05 -13.82
C TYR A 230 -19.70 15.88 -12.31
N ALA A 231 -19.66 14.64 -11.82
CA ALA A 231 -19.48 14.37 -10.39
C ALA A 231 -18.12 14.89 -9.88
N VAL A 232 -17.05 14.71 -10.66
CA VAL A 232 -15.73 15.30 -10.34
C VAL A 232 -15.79 16.83 -10.32
N SER A 233 -16.47 17.44 -11.29
CA SER A 233 -16.64 18.89 -11.34
C SER A 233 -17.42 19.43 -10.13
N ASP A 234 -18.47 18.73 -9.69
CA ASP A 234 -19.25 19.08 -8.51
C ASP A 234 -18.40 19.00 -7.23
N VAL A 235 -17.59 17.95 -7.09
CA VAL A 235 -16.64 17.80 -5.98
C VAL A 235 -15.61 18.93 -6.01
N ALA A 236 -15.04 19.23 -7.18
CA ALA A 236 -14.08 20.34 -7.33
C ALA A 236 -14.69 21.69 -6.94
N LEU A 237 -15.97 21.91 -7.25
CA LEU A 237 -16.71 23.13 -6.90
C LEU A 237 -16.92 23.24 -5.39
N VAL A 238 -17.25 22.13 -4.71
CA VAL A 238 -17.32 22.10 -3.24
C VAL A 238 -15.98 22.48 -2.61
N PHE A 239 -14.87 21.94 -3.11
CA PHE A 239 -13.53 22.30 -2.66
C PHE A 239 -13.17 23.76 -2.97
N ALA A 240 -13.59 24.30 -4.12
CA ALA A 240 -13.36 25.70 -4.45
C ALA A 240 -14.16 26.66 -3.53
N HIS A 241 -15.38 26.28 -3.15
CA HIS A 241 -16.25 27.12 -2.32
C HIS A 241 -15.93 27.02 -0.82
N PHE A 242 -15.56 25.83 -0.35
CA PHE A 242 -15.32 25.52 1.06
C PHE A 242 -13.87 25.09 1.35
N GLY A 243 -12.89 25.52 0.55
CA GLY A 243 -11.52 24.99 0.56
C GLY A 243 -10.87 24.91 1.94
N TRP A 244 -11.02 25.94 2.78
CA TRP A 244 -10.46 25.90 4.15
C TRP A 244 -11.14 24.87 5.06
N ILE A 245 -12.46 24.67 4.93
CA ILE A 245 -13.22 23.66 5.70
C ILE A 245 -12.85 22.27 5.21
N ALA A 246 -12.80 22.10 3.88
CA ALA A 246 -12.43 20.84 3.25
C ALA A 246 -11.02 20.42 3.66
N ASN A 247 -10.06 21.35 3.62
CA ASN A 247 -8.69 21.09 4.05
C ASN A 247 -8.60 20.77 5.56
N ALA A 248 -9.32 21.51 6.41
CA ALA A 248 -9.39 21.23 7.85
C ALA A 248 -9.93 19.81 8.11
N PHE A 249 -10.96 19.40 7.37
CA PHE A 249 -11.53 18.05 7.45
C PHE A 249 -10.53 17.00 6.99
N LEU A 250 -9.82 17.22 5.88
CA LEU A 250 -8.77 16.32 5.38
C LEU A 250 -7.67 16.12 6.43
N VAL A 251 -7.11 17.20 6.97
CA VAL A 251 -6.07 17.14 8.02
C VAL A 251 -6.58 16.37 9.24
N ALA A 252 -7.79 16.68 9.72
CA ALA A 252 -8.39 16.00 10.87
C ALA A 252 -8.62 14.51 10.59
N ALA A 253 -9.08 14.14 9.39
CA ALA A 253 -9.27 12.76 8.97
C ALA A 253 -7.94 12.00 8.92
N MET A 254 -6.91 12.57 8.29
CA MET A 254 -5.58 11.95 8.18
C MET A 254 -4.94 11.74 9.57
N LEU A 255 -5.03 12.72 10.47
CA LEU A 255 -4.57 12.58 11.86
C LEU A 255 -5.35 11.50 12.61
N SER A 256 -6.69 11.50 12.48
CA SER A 256 -7.56 10.52 13.14
C SER A 256 -7.26 9.09 12.67
N ILE A 257 -7.04 8.91 11.36
CA ILE A 257 -6.60 7.64 10.78
C ILE A 257 -5.25 7.26 11.37
N SER A 258 -4.27 8.16 11.32
CA SER A 258 -2.91 7.87 11.77
C SER A 258 -2.86 7.43 13.23
N PHE A 259 -3.46 8.20 14.15
CA PHE A 259 -3.50 7.85 15.56
C PHE A 259 -4.36 6.61 15.82
N GLY A 260 -5.47 6.46 15.08
CA GLY A 260 -6.38 5.33 15.22
C GLY A 260 -5.81 4.00 14.74
N THR A 261 -4.87 4.00 13.79
CA THR A 261 -4.20 2.79 13.29
C THR A 261 -2.85 2.50 13.96
N TYR A 262 -2.42 3.34 14.92
CA TYR A 262 -1.09 3.23 15.52
C TYR A 262 -1.04 2.23 16.68
N GLY A 263 -0.01 1.40 16.69
CA GLY A 263 0.34 0.56 17.81
C GLY A 263 -0.55 -0.68 17.99
N GLU A 264 -0.30 -1.40 19.08
CA GLU A 264 -1.08 -2.60 19.47
C GLU A 264 -2.55 -2.29 19.78
N HIS A 265 -2.85 -1.02 20.04
CA HIS A 265 -4.19 -0.54 20.39
C HIS A 265 -4.94 0.07 19.20
N SER A 266 -4.47 -0.17 17.97
CA SER A 266 -5.19 0.17 16.76
C SER A 266 -6.69 -0.20 16.86
N VAL A 267 -7.53 0.77 16.52
CA VAL A 267 -8.98 0.70 16.68
C VAL A 267 -9.59 0.35 15.34
N ILE A 268 -10.38 -0.73 15.28
CA ILE A 268 -10.97 -1.17 14.01
C ILE A 268 -11.83 -0.09 13.32
N TYR A 269 -12.39 0.84 14.11
CA TYR A 269 -13.19 1.94 13.57
C TYR A 269 -12.38 2.96 12.79
N ALA A 270 -11.06 3.07 13.02
CA ALA A 270 -10.18 3.97 12.27
C ALA A 270 -9.98 3.53 10.81
N TYR A 271 -10.25 2.27 10.48
CA TYR A 271 -10.11 1.77 9.11
C TYR A 271 -11.30 2.15 8.22
N TYR A 272 -12.47 2.47 8.78
CA TYR A 272 -13.59 2.97 7.99
C TYR A 272 -13.29 4.33 7.33
N PRO A 273 -12.85 5.37 8.05
CA PRO A 273 -12.45 6.62 7.42
C PRO A 273 -11.18 6.44 6.56
N LEU A 274 -10.26 5.52 6.91
CA LEU A 274 -9.13 5.18 6.02
C LEU A 274 -9.63 4.71 4.66
N PHE A 275 -10.49 3.68 4.64
CA PHE A 275 -11.02 3.15 3.38
C PHE A 275 -11.84 4.19 2.61
N ALA A 276 -12.68 4.95 3.32
CA ALA A 276 -13.49 5.99 2.69
C ALA A 276 -12.63 7.10 2.08
N LEU A 277 -11.63 7.60 2.79
CA LEU A 277 -10.75 8.66 2.32
C LEU A 277 -9.85 8.17 1.17
N THR A 278 -9.26 6.97 1.27
CA THR A 278 -8.46 6.41 0.18
C THR A 278 -9.28 6.19 -1.08
N LEU A 279 -10.49 5.64 -0.98
CA LEU A 279 -11.37 5.46 -2.13
C LEU A 279 -11.83 6.80 -2.71
N PHE A 280 -12.12 7.79 -1.86
CA PHE A 280 -12.45 9.13 -2.31
C PHE A 280 -11.31 9.77 -3.10
N ILE A 281 -10.08 9.73 -2.57
CA ILE A 281 -8.89 10.25 -3.24
C ILE A 281 -8.68 9.52 -4.57
N TRP A 282 -8.71 8.20 -4.55
CA TRP A 282 -8.46 7.39 -5.73
C TRP A 282 -9.47 7.65 -6.87
N ILE A 283 -10.75 7.82 -6.52
CA ILE A 283 -11.83 7.98 -7.49
C ILE A 283 -11.99 9.44 -7.92
N PHE A 284 -12.02 10.39 -7.00
CA PHE A 284 -12.37 11.77 -7.33
C PHE A 284 -11.17 12.66 -7.57
N VAL A 285 -9.98 12.28 -7.11
CA VAL A 285 -8.77 13.09 -7.27
C VAL A 285 -7.79 12.42 -8.23
N GLU A 286 -7.45 11.15 -8.02
CA GLU A 286 -6.47 10.43 -8.84
C GLU A 286 -7.05 9.84 -10.13
N GLY A 287 -8.34 10.03 -10.43
CA GLY A 287 -8.93 9.58 -11.69
C GLY A 287 -8.94 8.07 -11.92
N ILE A 288 -8.85 7.25 -10.86
CA ILE A 288 -8.64 5.79 -10.93
C ILE A 288 -7.39 5.49 -11.79
N GLY A 289 -6.25 6.12 -11.50
CA GLY A 289 -5.05 5.92 -12.32
C GLY A 289 -5.10 6.60 -13.70
N GLY A 290 -6.15 7.36 -13.99
CA GLY A 290 -6.35 7.95 -15.32
C GLY A 290 -6.65 6.92 -16.40
N ILE A 291 -7.25 5.76 -16.07
CA ILE A 291 -7.53 4.68 -17.04
C ILE A 291 -8.32 5.10 -18.29
N PHE A 292 -9.00 6.24 -18.26
CA PHE A 292 -9.77 6.77 -19.38
C PHE A 292 -8.96 7.70 -20.30
N THR A 293 -7.71 8.00 -19.96
CA THR A 293 -6.85 8.94 -20.70
C THR A 293 -6.16 8.30 -21.91
N GLY A 294 -6.03 6.98 -21.94
CA GLY A 294 -5.24 6.27 -22.96
C GLY A 294 -3.74 6.14 -22.62
N ILE A 295 -3.25 6.84 -21.59
CA ILE A 295 -1.83 6.92 -21.23
C ILE A 295 -1.55 6.51 -19.77
N ALA A 296 -2.52 5.88 -19.10
CA ALA A 296 -2.33 5.37 -17.74
C ALA A 296 -1.23 4.30 -17.69
N THR A 297 -0.31 4.41 -16.74
CA THR A 297 0.77 3.43 -16.52
C THR A 297 0.44 2.43 -15.43
N ASP A 298 -0.37 2.84 -14.46
CA ASP A 298 -0.72 2.11 -13.25
C ASP A 298 -2.04 2.63 -12.65
N LEU A 299 -2.48 2.02 -11.55
CA LEU A 299 -3.74 2.37 -10.88
C LEU A 299 -3.61 3.52 -9.85
N ASN A 300 -2.53 4.29 -9.83
CA ASN A 300 -2.22 5.30 -8.80
C ASN A 300 -2.10 4.72 -7.37
N THR A 301 -1.99 5.59 -6.36
CA THR A 301 -1.61 5.16 -5.00
C THR A 301 -2.72 4.47 -4.24
N GLY A 302 -3.99 4.77 -4.53
CA GLY A 302 -5.16 4.29 -3.78
C GLY A 302 -5.13 2.79 -3.45
N PRO A 303 -5.07 1.88 -4.43
CA PRO A 303 -5.04 0.44 -4.19
C PRO A 303 -3.86 -0.02 -3.32
N LEU A 304 -2.69 0.62 -3.45
CA LEU A 304 -1.49 0.28 -2.70
C LEU A 304 -1.56 0.78 -1.25
N ILE A 305 -2.19 1.93 -0.99
CA ILE A 305 -2.47 2.41 0.38
C ILE A 305 -3.41 1.42 1.09
N LEU A 306 -4.45 0.95 0.41
CA LEU A 306 -5.35 -0.09 0.95
C LEU A 306 -4.58 -1.37 1.25
N LEU A 307 -3.72 -1.80 0.33
CA LEU A 307 -2.89 -2.99 0.48
C LEU A 307 -1.92 -2.88 1.67
N LEU A 308 -1.28 -1.72 1.83
CA LEU A 308 -0.39 -1.39 2.95
C LEU A 308 -1.12 -1.47 4.31
N SER A 309 -2.41 -1.17 4.35
CA SER A 309 -3.22 -1.20 5.58
C SER A 309 -3.67 -2.61 6.01
N LEU A 310 -3.62 -3.61 5.11
CA LEU A 310 -4.17 -4.95 5.37
C LEU A 310 -3.59 -5.68 6.59
N PRO A 311 -2.26 -5.66 6.84
CA PRO A 311 -1.69 -6.30 8.03
C PRO A 311 -2.28 -5.72 9.32
N SER A 312 -2.31 -4.39 9.40
CA SER A 312 -2.83 -3.61 10.52
C SER A 312 -4.32 -3.90 10.76
N PHE A 313 -5.12 -3.86 9.70
CA PHE A 313 -6.56 -4.16 9.76
C PHE A 313 -6.84 -5.59 10.24
N SER A 314 -6.09 -6.57 9.72
CA SER A 314 -6.20 -7.97 10.14
C SER A 314 -5.90 -8.13 11.64
N HIS A 315 -4.87 -7.44 12.13
CA HIS A 315 -4.51 -7.41 13.55
C HIS A 315 -5.63 -6.82 14.43
N ALA A 316 -6.11 -5.61 14.10
CA ALA A 316 -7.18 -4.93 14.85
C ALA A 316 -8.48 -5.76 14.89
N ARG A 317 -8.84 -6.40 13.78
CA ARG A 317 -10.02 -7.27 13.68
C ARG A 317 -9.91 -8.50 14.57
N ASN A 318 -8.75 -9.14 14.57
CA ASN A 318 -8.52 -10.33 15.39
C ASN A 318 -8.52 -9.97 16.88
N ARG A 319 -7.91 -8.85 17.27
CA ARG A 319 -7.92 -8.35 18.65
C ARG A 319 -9.35 -8.10 19.16
N ARG A 320 -10.19 -7.42 18.37
CA ARG A 320 -11.60 -7.19 18.72
C ARG A 320 -12.38 -8.49 18.92
N ARG A 321 -12.19 -9.47 18.04
CA ARG A 321 -12.84 -10.80 18.18
C ARG A 321 -12.46 -11.48 19.49
N THR A 322 -11.18 -11.46 19.85
CA THR A 322 -10.70 -12.04 21.12
C THR A 322 -11.31 -11.34 22.33
N LEU A 323 -11.41 -10.01 22.33
CA LEU A 323 -12.03 -9.24 23.42
C LEU A 323 -13.52 -9.57 23.59
N LEU A 324 -14.26 -9.71 22.49
CA LEU A 324 -15.69 -10.07 22.53
C LEU A 324 -15.90 -11.51 23.04
N SER A 325 -15.08 -12.47 22.58
CA SER A 325 -15.16 -13.86 23.04
C SER A 325 -14.82 -14.01 24.52
N GLY A 326 -13.81 -13.27 25.03
CA GLY A 326 -13.45 -13.29 26.44
C GLY A 326 -14.56 -12.75 27.36
N CYS A 327 -15.27 -11.72 26.90
CA CYS A 327 -16.40 -11.13 27.64
C CYS A 327 -17.60 -12.10 27.75
N ILE A 328 -17.86 -12.88 26.70
CA ILE A 328 -18.93 -13.89 26.71
C ILE A 328 -18.61 -15.01 27.71
N THR A 329 -17.35 -15.43 27.81
CA THR A 329 -16.94 -16.49 28.74
C THR A 329 -16.91 -16.06 30.20
N SER A 330 -16.70 -14.76 30.50
CA SER A 330 -16.69 -14.25 31.88
C SER A 330 -18.09 -14.00 32.45
N HIS A 331 -19.13 -13.94 31.62
CA HIS A 331 -20.52 -13.78 32.07
C HIS A 331 -21.29 -15.11 32.16
N ALA A 332 -20.70 -16.21 31.71
CA ALA A 332 -21.29 -17.55 31.77
C ALA A 332 -20.74 -18.41 32.95
N GLY A 333 -19.98 -17.80 33.86
CA GLY A 333 -19.40 -18.43 35.04
C GLY A 333 -19.88 -17.78 36.33
#